data_AF-A0AAU7E845-F1
#
_entry.id   AF-A0AAU7E845-F1
#
_cell.length_a   1.000
_cell.length_b   1.000
_cell.length_c   1.000
_cell.angle_alpha   90.00
_cell.angle_beta   90.00
_cell.angle_gamma   90.00
#
_symmetry.space_group_name_H-M   'P 1'
#
loop_
_entity.id
_entity.type
_entity.pdbx_description
1 polymer ?
#
loop_
_entity_poly.entity_id
_entity_poly.type
_entity_poly.pdbx_seq_one_letter_code
_entity_poly.pdbx_strand_id
1 'polypeptide(L)'
;MIEKTLANADFIKLMQKNCYEILHFLTKENTEFSIVVNPKFVDFDPALPSHLDLSKEPFTRFVLGGYTFDSIVLNEKSICFHAGFGPDDFATFVNVDLGAITQIIVNDAVIFINFSFYTRKKDTQALAQNSKNIFLNNPKNKEKFKK
;
A
#
# COMPACT_ATOMS: atom_id res chain seq x y z
N MET A 1 5.92 11.52 19.86
CA MET A 1 7.20 10.79 19.75
C MET A 1 7.06 9.59 18.82
N ILE A 2 6.08 8.69 19.06
CA ILE A 2 5.84 7.50 18.22
C ILE A 2 5.48 7.84 16.77
N GLU A 3 4.62 8.83 16.51
CA GLU A 3 4.23 9.24 15.15
C GLU A 3 5.42 9.63 14.29
N LYS A 4 6.41 10.33 14.86
CA LYS A 4 7.64 10.70 14.15
C LYS A 4 8.44 9.48 13.71
N THR A 5 8.45 8.42 14.52
CA THR A 5 9.09 7.15 14.19
C THR A 5 8.30 6.41 13.10
N LEU A 6 6.97 6.31 13.24
CA LEU A 6 6.12 5.61 12.27
C LEU A 6 6.10 6.30 10.91
N ALA A 7 6.22 7.62 10.87
CA ALA A 7 6.34 8.43 9.64
C ALA A 7 7.79 8.61 9.14
N ASN A 8 8.79 8.06 9.83
CA ASN A 8 10.18 8.19 9.41
C ASN A 8 10.43 7.40 8.12
N ALA A 9 11.04 8.04 7.13
CA ALA A 9 11.26 7.44 5.81
C ALA A 9 12.14 6.18 5.84
N ASP A 10 13.12 6.11 6.74
CA ASP A 10 13.99 4.94 6.86
C ASP A 10 13.29 3.81 7.61
N PHE A 11 12.44 4.12 8.59
CA PHE A 11 11.56 3.14 9.22
C PHE A 11 10.54 2.56 8.23
N ILE A 12 9.91 3.40 7.40
CA ILE A 12 9.02 2.96 6.32
C ILE A 12 9.76 2.01 5.36
N LYS A 13 10.95 2.38 4.88
CA LYS A 13 11.76 1.52 3.99
C LYS A 13 12.15 0.21 4.66
N LEU A 14 12.50 0.24 5.95
CA LEU A 14 12.82 -0.96 6.72
C LEU A 14 11.61 -1.90 6.77
N MET A 15 10.41 -1.38 7.05
CA MET A 15 9.19 -2.18 7.06
C MET A 15 8.84 -2.73 5.68
N GLN A 16 9.03 -1.96 4.61
CA GLN A 16 8.85 -2.44 3.24
C GLN A 16 9.82 -3.57 2.89
N LYS A 17 11.09 -3.44 3.27
CA LYS A 17 12.11 -4.46 3.05
C LYS A 17 11.76 -5.75 3.81
N ASN A 18 11.39 -5.65 5.09
CA ASN A 18 10.99 -6.81 5.89
C ASN A 18 9.74 -7.49 5.29
N CYS A 19 8.76 -6.70 4.84
CA CYS A 19 7.57 -7.20 4.14
C CYS A 19 7.97 -8.00 2.89
N TYR A 20 8.84 -7.45 2.04
CA TYR A 20 9.36 -8.13 0.85
C TYR A 20 10.04 -9.46 1.21
N GLU A 21 10.95 -9.47 2.18
CA GLU A 21 11.70 -10.67 2.57
C GLU A 21 10.78 -11.79 3.06
N ILE A 22 9.73 -11.45 3.83
CA ILE A 22 8.74 -12.42 4.30
C ILE A 22 7.90 -12.96 3.13
N LEU A 23 7.36 -12.09 2.28
CA LEU A 23 6.56 -12.53 1.12
C LEU A 23 7.40 -13.39 0.17
N HIS A 24 8.64 -12.99 -0.09
CA HIS A 24 9.56 -13.73 -0.95
C HIS A 24 9.88 -15.10 -0.37
N PHE A 25 10.10 -15.20 0.95
CA PHE A 25 10.25 -16.48 1.63
C PHE A 25 9.01 -17.38 1.46
N LEU A 26 7.80 -16.86 1.72
CA LEU A 26 6.56 -17.63 1.60
C LEU A 26 6.30 -18.09 0.17
N THR A 27 6.50 -17.22 -0.83
CA THR A 27 6.36 -17.58 -2.25
C THR A 27 7.38 -18.65 -2.65
N LYS A 28 8.63 -18.55 -2.18
CA LYS A 28 9.68 -19.55 -2.46
C LYS A 28 9.34 -20.92 -1.84
N GLU A 29 8.80 -20.93 -0.64
CA GLU A 29 8.37 -22.16 0.06
C GLU A 29 6.98 -22.65 -0.40
N ASN A 30 6.41 -22.07 -1.46
CA ASN A 30 5.09 -22.40 -1.98
C ASN A 30 4.00 -22.43 -0.89
N THR A 31 4.08 -21.48 0.05
CA THR A 31 3.19 -21.36 1.20
C THR A 31 2.16 -20.28 0.93
N GLU A 32 0.88 -20.66 0.83
CA GLU A 32 -0.22 -19.71 0.68
C GLU A 32 -0.36 -18.79 1.90
N PHE A 33 -0.77 -17.54 1.66
CA PHE A 33 -0.89 -16.54 2.71
C PHE A 33 -2.02 -15.56 2.41
N SER A 34 -2.41 -14.78 3.42
CA SER A 34 -3.24 -13.59 3.23
C SER A 34 -2.45 -12.34 3.56
N ILE A 35 -2.78 -11.24 2.89
CA ILE A 35 -2.30 -9.89 3.24
C ILE A 35 -3.48 -9.03 3.65
N VAL A 36 -3.30 -8.23 4.69
CA VAL A 36 -4.21 -7.14 5.05
C VAL A 36 -3.56 -5.85 4.64
N VAL A 37 -4.29 -4.99 3.91
CA VAL A 37 -3.71 -3.83 3.24
C VAL A 37 -4.58 -2.60 3.41
N ASN A 38 -3.98 -1.42 3.33
CA ASN A 38 -4.73 -0.19 3.13
C ASN A 38 -5.08 -0.02 1.64
N PRO A 39 -6.37 -0.07 1.25
CA PRO A 39 -6.78 -0.07 -0.15
C PRO A 39 -6.48 1.24 -0.90
N LYS A 40 -6.19 2.33 -0.18
CA LYS A 40 -5.75 3.60 -0.79
C LYS A 40 -4.48 3.46 -1.65
N PHE A 41 -3.65 2.46 -1.36
CA PHE A 41 -2.37 2.22 -2.03
C PHE A 41 -2.40 0.91 -2.83
N VAL A 42 -3.60 0.52 -3.28
CA VAL A 42 -3.85 -0.61 -4.16
C VAL A 42 -4.37 -0.07 -5.49
N ASP A 43 -3.76 -0.51 -6.58
CA ASP A 43 -4.21 -0.19 -7.92
C ASP A 43 -4.84 -1.44 -8.55
N PHE A 44 -5.90 -1.24 -9.34
CA PHE A 44 -6.65 -2.30 -10.02
C PHE A 44 -6.61 -2.04 -11.54
N ASP A 45 -6.33 -3.08 -12.32
CA ASP A 45 -6.34 -3.01 -13.78
C ASP A 45 -7.01 -4.27 -14.39
N PRO A 46 -8.24 -4.17 -14.94
CA PRO A 46 -9.06 -2.96 -15.02
C PRO A 46 -9.54 -2.47 -13.65
N ALA A 47 -9.88 -1.18 -13.56
CA ALA A 47 -10.43 -0.58 -12.35
C ALA A 47 -11.73 -1.28 -11.92
N LEU A 48 -11.91 -1.44 -10.61
CA LEU A 48 -13.12 -2.04 -10.06
C LEU A 48 -14.35 -1.18 -10.36
N PRO A 49 -15.51 -1.79 -10.68
CA PRO A 49 -16.76 -1.07 -10.81
C PRO A 49 -17.17 -0.48 -9.45
N SER A 50 -17.95 0.61 -9.48
CA SER A 50 -18.27 1.40 -8.29
C SER A 50 -18.96 0.64 -7.15
N HIS A 51 -19.66 -0.46 -7.45
CA HIS A 51 -20.30 -1.32 -6.45
C HIS A 51 -19.31 -2.26 -5.73
N LEU A 52 -18.09 -2.43 -6.26
CA LEU A 52 -16.97 -3.18 -5.68
C LEU A 52 -15.86 -2.24 -5.18
N ASP A 53 -16.14 -0.94 -5.06
CA ASP A 53 -15.15 0.06 -4.64
C ASP A 53 -14.67 -0.20 -3.21
N LEU A 54 -13.39 -0.57 -3.08
CA LEU A 54 -12.73 -0.83 -1.81
C LEU A 54 -12.13 0.42 -1.17
N SER A 55 -12.11 1.56 -1.87
CA SER A 55 -11.38 2.76 -1.42
C SER A 55 -11.92 3.38 -0.12
N LYS A 56 -13.15 3.03 0.28
CA LYS A 56 -13.80 3.50 1.50
C LYS A 56 -13.46 2.65 2.72
N GLU A 57 -12.99 1.43 2.50
CA GLU A 57 -12.64 0.52 3.60
C GLU A 57 -11.30 0.94 4.22
N PRO A 58 -11.16 0.90 5.55
CA PRO A 58 -9.89 1.22 6.19
C PRO A 58 -8.82 0.16 5.87
N PHE A 59 -9.23 -1.10 5.74
CA PHE A 59 -8.38 -2.23 5.41
C PHE A 59 -9.14 -3.26 4.57
N THR A 60 -8.43 -3.91 3.65
CA THR A 60 -8.94 -5.03 2.87
C THR A 60 -8.02 -6.24 3.05
N ARG A 61 -8.60 -7.43 3.21
CA ARG A 61 -7.85 -8.70 3.21
C ARG A 61 -7.89 -9.32 1.81
N PHE A 62 -6.73 -9.67 1.29
CA PHE A 62 -6.59 -10.54 0.12
C PHE A 62 -6.10 -11.90 0.56
N VAL A 63 -6.76 -12.96 0.10
CA VAL A 63 -6.32 -14.35 0.29
C VAL A 63 -5.57 -14.75 -0.97
N LEU A 64 -4.28 -15.02 -0.85
CA LEU A 64 -3.44 -15.47 -1.96
C LEU A 64 -3.28 -16.99 -1.85
N GLY A 65 -4.26 -17.69 -2.41
CA GLY A 65 -4.26 -19.14 -2.59
C GLY A 65 -4.69 -19.53 -3.99
N GLY A 66 -4.43 -20.78 -4.38
CA GLY A 66 -4.72 -21.30 -5.72
C GLY A 66 -4.19 -20.39 -6.84
N TYR A 67 -5.04 -20.12 -7.84
CA TYR A 67 -4.63 -19.34 -9.02
C TYR A 67 -4.12 -17.92 -8.69
N THR A 68 -4.63 -17.30 -7.61
CA THR A 68 -4.17 -15.99 -7.17
C THR A 68 -2.72 -16.07 -6.70
N PHE A 69 -2.38 -17.12 -5.94
CA PHE A 69 -1.01 -17.38 -5.51
C PHE A 69 -0.07 -17.66 -6.70
N ASP A 70 -0.50 -18.51 -7.63
CA ASP A 70 0.29 -18.89 -8.81
C ASP A 70 0.58 -17.69 -9.73
N SER A 71 -0.27 -16.66 -9.67
CA SER A 71 -0.12 -15.43 -10.46
C SER A 71 0.76 -14.35 -9.81
N ILE A 72 1.33 -14.62 -8.63
CA ILE A 72 2.12 -13.63 -7.89
C ILE A 72 3.34 -13.19 -8.70
N VAL A 73 3.45 -11.87 -8.89
CA VAL A 73 4.68 -11.19 -9.32
C VAL A 73 5.13 -10.28 -8.19
N LEU A 74 6.22 -10.65 -7.52
CA LEU A 74 6.76 -9.93 -6.38
C LEU A 74 8.06 -9.20 -6.75
N ASN A 75 8.16 -7.92 -6.37
CA ASN A 75 9.39 -7.14 -6.43
C ASN A 75 9.58 -6.31 -5.15
N GLU A 76 10.69 -5.59 -5.01
CA GLU A 76 11.02 -4.84 -3.80
C GLU A 76 10.04 -3.69 -3.45
N LYS A 77 9.13 -3.32 -4.36
CA LYS A 77 8.20 -2.19 -4.20
C LYS A 77 6.75 -2.63 -4.11
N SER A 78 6.36 -3.67 -4.83
CA SER A 78 4.98 -4.14 -4.88
C SER A 78 4.86 -5.66 -5.06
N ILE A 79 3.66 -6.15 -4.73
CA ILE A 79 3.18 -7.47 -5.09
C ILE A 79 1.99 -7.31 -6.04
N CYS A 80 2.03 -8.01 -7.17
CA CYS A 80 0.94 -8.06 -8.15
C CYS A 80 0.36 -9.47 -8.23
N PHE A 81 -0.95 -9.60 -8.40
CA PHE A 81 -1.62 -10.88 -8.59
C PHE A 81 -2.98 -10.72 -9.29
N HIS A 82 -3.50 -11.81 -9.85
CA HIS A 82 -4.87 -11.90 -10.36
C HIS A 82 -5.85 -12.25 -9.25
N ALA A 83 -6.97 -11.53 -9.22
CA ALA A 83 -8.08 -11.85 -8.36
C ALA A 83 -9.42 -11.50 -9.04
N GLY A 84 -10.44 -12.30 -8.72
CA GLY A 84 -11.82 -12.04 -9.05
C GLY A 84 -12.58 -11.39 -7.89
N PHE A 85 -13.51 -10.50 -8.20
CA PHE A 85 -14.27 -9.73 -7.22
C PHE A 85 -15.78 -9.83 -7.43
N GLY A 86 -16.50 -9.95 -6.32
CA GLY A 86 -17.96 -9.96 -6.30
C GLY A 86 -18.58 -11.26 -6.85
N PRO A 87 -19.92 -11.31 -6.94
CA PRO A 87 -20.64 -12.51 -7.40
C PRO A 87 -20.36 -12.89 -8.86
N ASP A 88 -19.95 -11.91 -9.67
CA ASP A 88 -19.68 -12.08 -11.10
C ASP A 88 -18.21 -12.43 -11.40
N ASP A 89 -17.39 -12.64 -10.37
CA ASP A 89 -15.96 -12.96 -10.48
C ASP A 89 -15.20 -11.96 -11.38
N PHE A 90 -15.42 -10.67 -11.16
CA PHE A 90 -14.81 -9.61 -11.97
C PHE A 90 -13.28 -9.70 -11.88
N ALA A 91 -12.66 -10.19 -12.94
CA ALA A 91 -11.22 -10.43 -12.98
C ALA A 91 -10.43 -9.12 -13.16
N THR A 92 -9.45 -8.91 -12.30
CA THR A 92 -8.53 -7.77 -12.37
C THR A 92 -7.14 -8.13 -11.87
N PHE A 93 -6.13 -7.40 -12.36
CA PHE A 93 -4.82 -7.36 -11.75
C PHE A 93 -4.84 -6.42 -10.55
N VAL A 94 -4.45 -6.94 -9.39
CA VAL A 94 -4.29 -6.18 -8.15
C VAL A 94 -2.81 -5.89 -7.97
N ASN A 95 -2.41 -4.62 -7.89
CA ASN A 95 -1.06 -4.20 -7.55
C ASN A 95 -1.07 -3.50 -6.18
N VAL A 96 -0.36 -4.09 -5.22
CA VAL A 96 -0.28 -3.59 -3.84
C VAL A 96 1.13 -3.08 -3.57
N ASP A 97 1.26 -1.80 -3.20
CA ASP A 97 2.53 -1.27 -2.67
C ASP A 97 2.90 -2.05 -1.39
N LEU A 98 4.14 -2.53 -1.24
CA LEU A 98 4.53 -3.31 -0.05
C LEU A 98 4.41 -2.52 1.26
N GLY A 99 4.48 -1.19 1.18
CA GLY A 99 4.28 -0.31 2.34
C GLY A 99 2.82 -0.22 2.79
N ALA A 100 1.87 -0.60 1.93
CA ALA A 100 0.44 -0.62 2.22
C ALA A 100 0.00 -1.87 3.00
N ILE A 101 0.81 -2.93 2.95
CA ILE A 101 0.55 -4.18 3.66
C ILE A 101 0.77 -3.93 5.16
N THR A 102 -0.30 -4.09 5.93
CA THR A 102 -0.29 -3.93 7.39
C THR A 102 -0.10 -5.26 8.11
N GLN A 103 -0.53 -6.38 7.51
CA GLN A 103 -0.34 -7.71 8.08
C GLN A 103 -0.07 -8.77 7.00
N ILE A 104 0.70 -9.80 7.37
CA ILE A 104 0.80 -11.06 6.62
C ILE A 104 0.33 -12.17 7.55
N ILE A 105 -0.56 -13.03 7.05
CA ILE A 105 -1.25 -14.08 7.80
C ILE A 105 -1.03 -15.41 7.10
N VAL A 106 -0.62 -16.43 7.85
CA VAL A 106 -0.46 -17.83 7.40
C VAL A 106 -1.28 -18.72 8.33
N ASN A 107 -2.20 -19.52 7.80
CA ASN A 107 -3.09 -20.40 8.59
C ASN A 107 -3.72 -19.67 9.80
N ASP A 108 -4.28 -18.48 9.56
CA ASP A 108 -4.88 -17.60 10.57
C ASP A 108 -3.93 -17.02 11.64
N ALA A 109 -2.63 -17.33 11.58
CA ALA A 109 -1.61 -16.71 12.42
C ALA A 109 -1.00 -15.47 11.75
N VAL A 110 -1.05 -14.32 12.44
CA VAL A 110 -0.35 -13.11 12.01
C VAL A 110 1.15 -13.28 12.26
N ILE A 111 1.95 -13.27 11.20
CA ILE A 111 3.41 -13.43 11.29
C ILE A 111 4.17 -12.14 11.01
N PHE A 112 3.47 -11.10 10.56
CA PHE A 112 4.04 -9.78 10.26
C PHE A 112 3.02 -8.69 10.59
N ILE A 113 3.50 -7.58 11.16
CA ILE A 113 2.72 -6.37 11.34
C ILE A 113 3.56 -5.15 10.93
N ASN A 114 2.98 -4.28 10.12
CA ASN A 114 3.57 -3.02 9.69
C ASN A 114 2.79 -1.82 10.25
N PHE A 115 3.43 -1.10 11.18
CA PHE A 115 2.88 0.12 11.79
C PHE A 115 3.31 1.41 11.09
N SER A 116 4.10 1.33 10.02
CA SER A 116 4.62 2.52 9.36
C SER A 116 3.50 3.33 8.69
N PHE A 117 3.61 4.66 8.76
CA PHE A 117 2.68 5.58 8.11
C PHE A 117 3.10 5.76 6.65
N TYR A 118 2.86 4.72 5.87
CA TYR A 118 3.24 4.70 4.46
C TYR A 118 2.54 5.81 3.66
N THR A 119 3.30 6.43 2.76
CA THR A 119 2.80 7.40 1.78
C THR A 119 3.47 7.11 0.44
N ARG A 120 2.69 7.19 -0.63
CA ARG A 120 3.21 7.00 -1.99
C ARG A 120 4.03 8.23 -2.38
N LYS A 121 5.14 8.06 -3.12
CA LYS A 121 5.99 9.19 -3.56
C LYS A 121 5.23 10.28 -4.35
N LYS A 122 4.19 9.89 -5.09
CA LYS A 122 3.32 10.83 -5.82
C LYS A 122 2.56 11.76 -4.83
N ASP A 123 2.10 11.21 -3.71
CA ASP A 123 1.34 11.95 -2.70
C ASP A 123 2.24 12.94 -1.95
N THR A 124 3.49 12.57 -1.65
CA THR A 124 4.43 13.47 -0.98
C THR A 124 4.85 14.65 -1.85
N GLN A 125 4.97 14.47 -3.18
CA GLN A 125 5.21 15.57 -4.11
C GLN A 125 4.03 16.53 -4.19
N ALA A 126 2.80 16.01 -4.25
CA ALA A 126 1.59 16.83 -4.24
C ALA A 126 1.44 17.63 -2.94
N LEU A 127 1.70 17.00 -1.78
CA LEU A 127 1.68 17.68 -0.48
C LEU A 127 2.74 18.79 -0.37
N ALA A 128 3.94 18.56 -0.90
CA ALA A 128 5.02 19.56 -0.93
C ALA A 128 4.66 20.75 -1.83
N GLN A 129 4.04 20.51 -2.99
CA GLN A 129 3.54 21.56 -3.88
C GLN A 129 2.42 22.38 -3.22
N ASN A 130 1.46 21.70 -2.56
CA ASN A 130 0.37 22.37 -1.85
C ASN A 130 0.90 23.24 -0.70
N SER A 131 1.85 22.73 0.08
CA SER A 131 2.49 23.49 1.17
C SER A 131 3.23 24.73 0.65
N LYS A 132 3.96 24.62 -0.47
CA LYS A 132 4.62 25.76 -1.13
C LYS A 132 3.60 26.79 -1.60
N ASN A 133 2.51 26.35 -2.25
CA ASN A 133 1.46 27.24 -2.75
C ASN A 133 0.77 27.99 -1.60
N ILE A 134 0.47 27.33 -0.49
CA ILE A 134 -0.13 27.96 0.70
C ILE A 134 0.84 28.98 1.32
N PHE A 135 2.13 28.64 1.42
CA PHE A 135 3.15 29.55 1.96
C PHE A 135 3.34 30.80 1.08
N LEU A 136 3.39 30.65 -0.25
CA LEU A 136 3.52 31.74 -1.22
C LEU A 136 2.28 32.64 -1.29
N ASN A 137 1.09 32.03 -1.16
CA ASN A 137 -0.17 32.76 -1.24
C ASN A 137 -0.63 33.37 0.07
N ASN A 138 0.06 33.09 1.19
CA ASN A 138 -0.23 33.73 2.46
C ASN A 138 0.04 35.25 2.38
N PRO A 139 -0.96 36.12 2.59
CA PRO A 139 -0.80 37.57 2.45
C PRO A 139 0.28 38.15 3.37
N LYS A 140 0.52 37.55 4.54
CA LYS A 140 1.61 37.95 5.46
C LYS A 140 3.01 37.62 4.91
N ASN A 141 3.12 36.66 4.00
CA ASN A 141 4.39 36.30 3.37
C ASN A 141 4.64 37.11 2.09
N LYS A 142 3.59 37.53 1.38
CA LYS A 142 3.71 38.37 0.17
C LYS A 142 4.43 39.70 0.44
N GLU A 143 4.34 40.24 1.64
CA GLU A 143 5.06 41.47 2.02
C GLU A 143 6.58 41.24 2.18
N LYS A 144 7.02 40.02 2.52
CA LYS A 144 8.44 39.68 2.68
C LYS A 144 9.17 39.44 1.36
N PHE A 145 8.44 39.19 0.27
CA PHE A 145 8.98 38.92 -1.07
C PHE A 145 8.93 40.14 -2.01
N LYS A 146 8.54 41.33 -1.50
CA LYS A 146 8.51 42.60 -2.25
C LYS A 146 9.77 43.47 -2.06
N LYS A 147 10.93 42.87 -1.77
CA LYS A 147 12.22 43.57 -1.75
C LYS A 147 13.12 43.06 -2.86
#